data_AF-A0A9P1CTT5-F1
#
_entry.id   AF-A0A9P1CTT5-F1
#
_cell.length_a   1.000
_cell.length_b   1.000
_cell.length_c   1.000
_cell.angle_alpha   90.00
_cell.angle_beta   90.00
_cell.angle_gamma   90.00
#
_symmetry.space_group_name_H-M   'P 1'
#
loop_
_entity.id
_entity.type
_entity.pdbx_description
1 polymer ?
#
loop_
_entity_poly.entity_id
_entity_poly.type
_entity_poly.pdbx_seq_one_letter_code
_entity_poly.pdbx_strand_id
1 'polypeptide(L)'
;MVRPPAMTFLELQTWLIGLYPVLADEESSWYYLVLNLCLFLDFDYSVIDIFGGVGSLSQAAGSGFVFDVRRDPRHNCHEKVGLQILGDACARTKHHGLALCQPTCSSFLRFVSTHTSKRTLENLYGDESMEFVATGNATAELVATVLVPLCDWLGLYWVCENPMNSLFFVYPSIDAVLQALLDTVPNGQITRTIVWLRTFGAASGKPLELRGRWGGFVYLQEIHRRAWGPTRGRRTAPIMDRGSKWVTGNKSRLASSSAYPRAFGAALWKAHQAYLANNCNLVLSPEVMHDLHAFADDMVGNLPPEGEVALPDWRCIKHVQTYSDALYIHMCAFYMYVCMYVCMYVYIYT
;
A
#
# COMPACT_ATOMS: atom_id res chain seq x y z
N MET A 1 -23.24 -9.68 29.16
CA MET A 1 -22.66 -10.52 28.10
C MET A 1 -21.32 -11.03 28.60
N VAL A 2 -21.15 -12.35 28.67
CA VAL A 2 -19.90 -12.99 29.07
C VAL A 2 -18.99 -12.96 27.84
N ARG A 3 -17.77 -12.42 27.94
CA ARG A 3 -16.78 -12.55 26.86
C ARG A 3 -16.46 -14.03 26.70
N PRO A 4 -16.52 -14.61 25.48
CA PRO A 4 -15.99 -15.94 25.27
C PRO A 4 -14.50 -15.96 25.63
N PRO A 5 -13.98 -17.07 26.17
CA PRO A 5 -12.56 -17.21 26.48
C PRO A 5 -11.74 -17.05 25.19
N ALA A 6 -10.53 -16.51 25.32
CA ALA A 6 -9.59 -16.44 24.20
C ALA A 6 -9.30 -17.87 23.71
N MET A 7 -9.89 -18.24 22.57
CA MET A 7 -9.61 -19.51 21.92
C MET A 7 -8.28 -19.40 21.16
N THR A 8 -7.46 -20.44 21.30
CA THR A 8 -6.35 -20.70 20.39
C THR A 8 -6.90 -21.01 18.99
N PHE A 9 -6.08 -20.82 17.96
CA PHE A 9 -6.45 -21.12 16.57
C PHE A 9 -6.99 -22.55 16.40
N LEU A 10 -6.43 -23.52 17.13
CA LEU A 10 -6.83 -24.92 17.11
C LEU A 10 -8.20 -25.17 17.77
N GLU A 11 -8.53 -24.42 18.83
CA GLU A 11 -9.84 -24.48 19.50
C GLU A 11 -10.93 -23.87 18.62
N LEU A 12 -10.63 -22.73 17.97
CA LEU A 12 -11.53 -22.12 16.99
C LEU A 12 -11.80 -23.07 15.81
N GLN A 13 -10.77 -23.75 15.31
CA GLN A 13 -10.87 -24.74 14.24
C GLN A 13 -11.77 -25.93 14.64
N THR A 14 -11.55 -26.48 15.83
CA THR A 14 -12.34 -27.62 16.35
C THR A 14 -13.80 -27.23 16.57
N TRP A 15 -14.03 -26.00 17.03
CA TRP A 15 -15.35 -25.46 17.29
C TRP A 15 -16.14 -25.18 15.99
N LEU A 16 -15.51 -24.60 14.97
CA LEU A 16 -16.12 -24.37 13.65
C LEU A 16 -16.45 -25.69 12.93
N ILE A 17 -15.62 -26.72 13.08
CA ILE A 17 -15.90 -28.08 12.57
C ILE A 17 -17.12 -28.69 13.28
N GLY A 18 -17.31 -28.40 14.58
CA GLY A 18 -18.46 -28.90 15.35
C GLY A 18 -19.81 -28.29 14.94
N LEU A 19 -19.83 -27.10 14.35
CA LEU A 19 -21.04 -26.43 13.84
C LEU A 19 -21.52 -26.95 12.48
N TYR A 20 -20.69 -27.76 11.81
CA TYR A 20 -20.94 -28.34 10.49
C TYR A 20 -22.32 -29.01 10.31
N PRO A 21 -22.85 -29.80 11.27
CA PRO A 21 -24.13 -30.48 11.09
C PRO A 21 -25.34 -29.55 11.13
N VAL A 22 -25.17 -28.31 11.61
CA VAL A 22 -26.26 -27.35 11.86
C VAL A 22 -26.51 -26.42 10.67
N LEU A 23 -25.53 -26.27 9.77
CA LEU A 23 -25.56 -25.30 8.67
C LEU A 23 -25.70 -25.93 7.27
N ALA A 24 -25.90 -27.24 7.18
CA ALA A 24 -25.83 -28.03 5.95
C ALA A 24 -27.07 -27.94 5.03
N ASP A 25 -27.47 -26.73 4.63
CA ASP A 25 -28.32 -26.50 3.45
C ASP A 25 -27.47 -25.95 2.29
N GLU A 26 -27.92 -26.06 1.03
CA GLU A 26 -27.14 -25.82 -0.20
C GLU A 26 -26.38 -24.47 -0.29
N GLU A 27 -26.69 -23.48 0.55
CA GLU A 27 -25.91 -22.23 0.68
C GLU A 27 -24.57 -22.38 1.45
N SER A 28 -24.30 -23.53 2.06
CA SER A 28 -23.13 -23.80 2.91
C SER A 28 -21.85 -24.20 2.17
N SER A 29 -21.87 -24.28 0.83
CA SER A 29 -20.66 -24.47 0.02
C SER A 29 -19.67 -23.31 0.15
N TRP A 30 -20.15 -22.09 0.41
CA TRP A 30 -19.32 -20.90 0.56
C TRP A 30 -18.59 -20.86 1.91
N TYR A 31 -19.21 -21.35 2.98
CA TYR A 31 -18.55 -21.53 4.28
C TYR A 31 -17.40 -22.53 4.17
N TYR A 32 -17.57 -23.61 3.40
CA TYR A 32 -16.50 -24.58 3.12
C TYR A 32 -15.33 -23.93 2.36
N LEU A 33 -15.60 -23.02 1.42
CA LEU A 33 -14.56 -22.28 0.70
C LEU A 33 -13.79 -21.34 1.63
N VAL A 34 -14.49 -20.60 2.50
CA VAL A 34 -13.89 -19.66 3.45
C VAL A 34 -13.08 -20.39 4.53
N LEU A 35 -13.59 -21.49 5.09
CA LEU A 35 -12.87 -22.32 6.06
C LEU A 35 -11.67 -23.03 5.44
N ASN A 36 -11.77 -23.57 4.22
CA ASN A 36 -10.62 -24.18 3.54
C ASN A 36 -9.59 -23.14 3.10
N LEU A 37 -10.01 -21.92 2.72
CA LEU A 37 -9.08 -20.80 2.52
C LEU A 37 -8.34 -20.50 3.84
N CYS A 38 -9.03 -20.29 4.96
CA CYS A 38 -8.36 -19.97 6.22
C CYS A 38 -7.46 -21.09 6.78
N LEU A 39 -7.72 -22.36 6.46
CA LEU A 39 -7.00 -23.51 7.02
C LEU A 39 -5.85 -24.04 6.14
N PHE A 40 -5.78 -23.64 4.87
CA PHE A 40 -4.76 -24.13 3.91
C PHE A 40 -4.05 -23.01 3.13
N LEU A 41 -4.21 -21.76 3.53
CA LEU A 41 -3.42 -20.68 2.94
C LEU A 41 -1.96 -20.83 3.39
N ASP A 42 -1.15 -21.42 2.52
CA ASP A 42 0.29 -21.26 2.57
C ASP A 42 0.60 -19.77 2.44
N PHE A 43 1.15 -19.20 3.52
CA PHE A 43 1.57 -17.81 3.54
C PHE A 43 2.88 -17.64 2.77
N ASP A 44 2.75 -17.41 1.47
CA ASP A 44 3.87 -17.24 0.54
C ASP A 44 4.61 -15.92 0.71
N TYR A 45 3.92 -14.87 1.17
CA TYR A 45 4.44 -13.51 1.08
C TYR A 45 4.64 -12.89 2.46
N SER A 46 5.80 -12.28 2.68
CA SER A 46 6.04 -11.43 3.85
C SER A 46 5.60 -9.98 3.60
N VAL A 47 5.55 -9.58 2.33
CA VAL A 47 5.17 -8.23 1.90
C VAL A 47 4.42 -8.27 0.56
N ILE A 48 3.60 -7.25 0.30
CA ILE A 48 2.97 -7.02 -1.01
C ILE A 48 3.17 -5.55 -1.43
N ASP A 49 3.68 -5.34 -2.64
CA ASP A 49 3.67 -4.04 -3.31
C ASP A 49 2.43 -3.93 -4.20
N ILE A 50 1.47 -3.10 -3.81
CA ILE A 50 0.26 -2.82 -4.59
C ILE A 50 0.51 -1.55 -5.38
N PHE A 51 0.39 -1.62 -6.71
CA PHE A 51 0.84 -0.59 -7.66
C PHE A 51 2.36 -0.37 -7.64
N GLY A 52 3.10 -1.43 -7.28
CA GLY A 52 4.51 -1.41 -6.89
C GLY A 52 5.54 -0.97 -7.93
N GLY A 53 5.16 -0.91 -9.20
CA GLY A 53 6.03 -0.71 -10.35
C GLY A 53 7.15 -1.73 -10.38
N VAL A 54 8.32 -1.33 -9.88
CA VAL A 54 9.51 -2.21 -9.83
C VAL A 54 9.47 -3.18 -8.65
N GLY A 55 8.64 -2.93 -7.63
CA GLY A 55 8.47 -3.80 -6.46
C GLY A 55 9.70 -3.79 -5.54
N SER A 56 10.21 -2.59 -5.21
CA SER A 56 11.45 -2.45 -4.44
C SER A 56 11.36 -3.09 -3.06
N LEU A 57 10.19 -3.04 -2.41
CA LEU A 57 9.98 -3.68 -1.10
C LEU A 57 9.97 -5.21 -1.25
N SER A 58 9.23 -5.74 -2.21
CA SER A 58 9.17 -7.19 -2.48
C SER A 58 10.52 -7.78 -2.85
N GLN A 59 11.32 -7.05 -3.65
CA GLN A 59 12.70 -7.42 -3.94
C GLN A 59 13.56 -7.44 -2.68
N ALA A 60 13.44 -6.44 -1.81
CA ALA A 60 14.19 -6.38 -0.57
C ALA A 60 13.82 -7.49 0.43
N ALA A 61 12.54 -7.87 0.48
CA ALA A 61 12.06 -8.93 1.35
C ALA A 61 12.47 -10.33 0.87
N GLY A 62 12.71 -10.53 -0.43
CA GLY A 62 13.01 -11.83 -1.05
C GLY A 62 11.81 -12.79 -1.12
N SER A 63 10.73 -12.50 -0.39
CA SER A 63 9.46 -13.24 -0.36
C SER A 63 8.28 -12.27 -0.46
N GLY A 64 8.20 -11.51 -1.56
CA GLY A 64 7.13 -10.52 -1.74
C GLY A 64 6.36 -10.70 -3.06
N PHE A 65 5.15 -10.15 -3.11
CA PHE A 65 4.32 -10.12 -4.31
C PHE A 65 4.19 -8.69 -4.86
N VAL A 66 4.26 -8.52 -6.17
CA VAL A 66 4.11 -7.21 -6.82
C VAL A 66 2.87 -7.20 -7.70
N PHE A 67 1.83 -6.53 -7.23
CA PHE A 67 0.61 -6.28 -7.99
C PHE A 67 0.75 -4.96 -8.77
N ASP A 68 1.00 -5.03 -10.07
CA ASP A 68 1.10 -3.84 -10.92
C ASP A 68 0.80 -4.15 -12.39
N VAL A 69 -0.14 -3.40 -12.98
CA VAL A 69 -0.57 -3.55 -14.38
C VAL A 69 0.55 -3.33 -15.39
N ARG A 70 1.59 -2.57 -15.04
CA ARG A 70 2.78 -2.33 -15.88
C ARG A 70 3.70 -3.56 -15.94
N ARG A 71 3.53 -4.53 -15.04
CA ARG A 71 4.28 -5.79 -15.05
C ARG A 71 3.48 -6.92 -15.67
N ASP A 72 2.20 -6.99 -15.35
CA ASP A 72 1.28 -8.00 -15.84
C ASP A 72 -0.09 -7.35 -16.09
N PRO A 73 -0.62 -7.33 -17.32
CA PRO A 73 -1.94 -6.76 -17.60
C PRO A 73 -3.08 -7.38 -16.79
N ARG A 74 -2.91 -8.61 -16.30
CA ARG A 74 -3.87 -9.27 -15.40
C ARG A 74 -3.94 -8.61 -14.03
N HIS A 75 -2.93 -7.81 -13.65
CA HIS A 75 -2.91 -7.03 -12.40
C HIS A 75 -3.65 -5.68 -12.53
N ASN A 76 -4.71 -5.62 -13.34
CA ASN A 76 -5.60 -4.46 -13.37
C ASN A 76 -6.68 -4.63 -12.29
N CYS A 77 -6.62 -3.84 -11.22
CA CYS A 77 -7.61 -3.90 -10.14
C CYS A 77 -9.00 -3.37 -10.52
N HIS A 78 -9.19 -2.89 -11.75
CA HIS A 78 -10.51 -2.56 -12.28
C HIS A 78 -11.18 -3.73 -13.01
N GLU A 79 -10.45 -4.84 -13.16
CA GLU A 79 -10.92 -6.06 -13.80
C GLU A 79 -11.15 -7.16 -12.77
N LYS A 80 -12.10 -8.06 -13.06
CA LYS A 80 -12.40 -9.20 -12.20
C LYS A 80 -11.17 -10.02 -11.85
N VAL A 81 -10.39 -10.38 -12.86
CA VAL A 81 -9.20 -11.22 -12.70
C VAL A 81 -8.16 -10.51 -11.83
N GLY A 82 -7.95 -9.20 -12.03
CA GLY A 82 -6.97 -8.47 -11.23
C GLY A 82 -7.40 -8.28 -9.79
N LEU A 83 -8.69 -8.05 -9.54
CA LEU A 83 -9.23 -8.03 -8.17
C LEU A 83 -9.09 -9.38 -7.47
N GLN A 84 -9.32 -10.49 -8.18
CA GLN A 84 -9.10 -11.84 -7.65
C GLN A 84 -7.63 -12.07 -7.29
N ILE A 85 -6.69 -11.70 -8.18
CA ILE A 85 -5.25 -11.82 -7.93
C ILE A 85 -4.83 -10.94 -6.75
N LEU A 86 -5.34 -9.70 -6.66
CA LEU A 86 -5.02 -8.79 -5.57
C LEU A 86 -5.53 -9.32 -4.22
N GLY A 87 -6.77 -9.79 -4.18
CA GLY A 87 -7.37 -10.40 -2.99
C GLY A 87 -6.61 -11.66 -2.53
N ASP A 88 -6.27 -12.55 -3.48
CA ASP A 88 -5.46 -13.75 -3.21
C ASP A 88 -4.07 -13.38 -2.67
N ALA A 89 -3.39 -12.43 -3.30
CA ALA A 89 -2.07 -11.97 -2.84
C ALA A 89 -2.13 -11.38 -1.42
N CYS A 90 -3.16 -10.59 -1.10
CA CYS A 90 -3.39 -10.11 0.26
C CYS A 90 -3.62 -11.28 1.24
N ALA A 91 -4.49 -12.23 0.89
CA ALA A 91 -4.81 -13.38 1.75
C ALA A 91 -3.61 -14.32 1.99
N ARG A 92 -2.71 -14.43 1.01
CA ARG A 92 -1.46 -15.22 1.08
C ARG A 92 -0.30 -14.44 1.69
N THR A 93 -0.51 -13.16 2.04
CA THR A 93 0.46 -12.40 2.82
C THR A 93 0.34 -12.80 4.28
N LYS A 94 1.48 -13.07 4.92
CA LYS A 94 1.57 -13.43 6.34
C LYS A 94 0.82 -12.43 7.20
N HIS A 95 0.16 -12.91 8.24
CA HIS A 95 -0.35 -12.06 9.31
C HIS A 95 0.78 -11.15 9.83
N HIS A 96 0.46 -9.87 10.07
CA HIS A 96 1.43 -8.81 10.35
C HIS A 96 2.44 -8.53 9.22
N GLY A 97 2.23 -9.04 8.01
CA GLY A 97 2.99 -8.67 6.82
C GLY A 97 2.71 -7.22 6.39
N LEU A 98 3.52 -6.68 5.49
CA LEU A 98 3.41 -5.29 5.05
C LEU A 98 2.83 -5.18 3.64
N ALA A 99 1.70 -4.49 3.52
CA ALA A 99 1.10 -4.06 2.27
C ALA A 99 1.46 -2.59 1.97
N LEU A 100 2.27 -2.35 0.93
CA LEU A 100 2.63 -1.02 0.48
C LEU A 100 1.78 -0.65 -0.76
N CYS A 101 0.83 0.26 -0.58
CA CYS A 101 -0.06 0.77 -1.61
C CYS A 101 0.51 2.04 -2.26
N GLN A 102 0.78 1.96 -3.56
CA GLN A 102 1.55 2.94 -4.33
C GLN A 102 0.75 3.59 -5.47
N PRO A 103 -0.50 4.05 -5.23
CA PRO A 103 -1.42 4.40 -6.31
C PRO A 103 -0.84 5.49 -7.21
N THR A 104 -1.13 5.36 -8.50
CA THR A 104 -0.59 6.26 -9.53
C THR A 104 -0.94 7.72 -9.20
N CYS A 105 0.09 8.53 -8.95
CA CYS A 105 -0.09 9.91 -8.52
C CYS A 105 -0.42 10.89 -9.67
N SER A 106 -0.26 10.51 -10.94
CA SER A 106 -0.28 11.45 -12.07
C SER A 106 -1.57 12.26 -12.20
N SER A 107 -2.73 11.70 -11.84
CA SER A 107 -4.01 12.40 -11.83
C SER A 107 -4.24 13.26 -10.59
N PHE A 108 -3.51 13.03 -9.49
CA PHE A 108 -3.66 13.73 -8.22
C PHE A 108 -2.58 14.79 -7.95
N LEU A 109 -1.52 14.86 -8.75
CA LEU A 109 -0.43 15.83 -8.58
C LEU A 109 -0.88 17.27 -8.94
N ARG A 110 -1.00 18.14 -7.92
CA ARG A 110 -1.46 19.54 -8.09
C ARG A 110 -0.66 20.38 -9.09
N PHE A 111 0.64 20.18 -9.19
CA PHE A 111 1.50 21.08 -9.97
C PHE A 111 1.68 20.64 -11.43
N VAL A 112 1.50 19.34 -11.74
CA VAL A 112 1.69 18.81 -13.09
C VAL A 112 0.36 18.70 -13.83
N SER A 113 -0.69 18.33 -13.10
CA SER A 113 -1.93 17.85 -13.72
C SER A 113 -3.11 18.78 -13.57
N THR A 114 -3.05 19.89 -12.82
CA THR A 114 -4.23 20.76 -12.63
C THR A 114 -4.81 21.26 -13.96
N HIS A 115 -3.95 21.58 -14.94
CA HIS A 115 -4.43 22.05 -16.25
C HIS A 115 -5.14 20.96 -17.07
N THR A 116 -4.72 19.70 -16.93
CA THR A 116 -5.24 18.55 -17.68
C THR A 116 -6.35 17.82 -16.93
N SER A 117 -6.14 17.51 -15.65
CA SER A 117 -7.07 16.81 -14.78
C SER A 117 -8.19 17.69 -14.23
N LYS A 118 -8.05 19.02 -14.27
CA LYS A 118 -8.95 20.00 -13.62
C LYS A 118 -9.16 19.78 -12.12
N ARG A 119 -8.32 18.97 -11.46
CA ARG A 119 -8.42 18.77 -10.02
C ARG A 119 -7.93 19.98 -9.24
N THR A 120 -8.72 20.42 -8.28
CA THR A 120 -8.37 21.44 -7.29
C THR A 120 -8.81 20.98 -5.90
N LEU A 121 -8.60 21.80 -4.86
CA LEU A 121 -9.15 21.48 -3.54
C LEU A 121 -10.69 21.58 -3.52
N GLU A 122 -11.25 22.41 -4.40
CA GLU A 122 -12.68 22.63 -4.57
C GLU A 122 -13.32 21.62 -5.55
N ASN A 123 -12.52 21.11 -6.50
CA ASN A 123 -12.92 20.04 -7.43
C ASN A 123 -11.98 18.85 -7.30
N LEU A 124 -12.16 18.05 -6.26
CA LEU A 124 -11.27 16.90 -6.01
C LEU A 124 -11.42 15.79 -7.05
N TYR A 125 -12.57 15.65 -7.70
CA TYR A 125 -12.83 14.61 -8.72
C TYR A 125 -12.20 14.95 -10.08
N GLY A 126 -12.03 16.23 -10.39
CA GLY A 126 -11.40 16.69 -11.63
C GLY A 126 -12.34 16.65 -12.82
N ASP A 127 -11.78 16.42 -14.01
CA ASP A 127 -12.49 16.21 -15.27
C ASP A 127 -12.57 14.71 -15.56
N GLU A 128 -13.68 14.08 -15.17
CA GLU A 128 -13.89 12.64 -15.29
C GLU A 128 -14.08 12.16 -16.72
N SER A 129 -14.23 13.08 -17.70
CA SER A 129 -14.20 12.71 -19.12
C SER A 129 -12.81 12.25 -19.57
N MET A 130 -11.77 12.57 -18.80
CA MET A 130 -10.40 12.13 -19.05
C MET A 130 -10.15 10.77 -18.40
N GLU A 131 -9.83 9.75 -19.19
CA GLU A 131 -9.63 8.36 -18.73
C GLU A 131 -8.69 8.25 -17.51
N PHE A 132 -7.54 8.92 -17.54
CA PHE A 132 -6.58 8.87 -16.42
C PHE A 132 -7.12 9.49 -15.11
N VAL A 133 -8.09 10.39 -15.19
CA VAL A 133 -8.78 10.99 -14.03
C VAL A 133 -9.81 10.01 -13.49
N ALA A 134 -10.65 9.44 -14.36
CA ALA A 134 -11.64 8.43 -13.99
C ALA A 134 -10.98 7.20 -13.35
N THR A 135 -9.93 6.66 -13.97
CA THR A 135 -9.12 5.56 -13.41
C THR A 135 -8.50 5.93 -12.06
N GLY A 136 -8.04 7.18 -11.91
CA GLY A 136 -7.55 7.69 -10.63
C GLY A 136 -8.61 7.72 -9.53
N ASN A 137 -9.83 8.18 -9.85
CA ASN A 137 -10.98 8.16 -8.93
C ASN A 137 -11.33 6.72 -8.53
N ALA A 138 -11.49 5.84 -9.52
CA ALA A 138 -11.80 4.43 -9.26
C ALA A 138 -10.74 3.74 -8.40
N THR A 139 -9.45 4.05 -8.62
CA THR A 139 -8.35 3.52 -7.80
C THR A 139 -8.45 4.04 -6.35
N ALA A 140 -8.72 5.33 -6.15
CA ALA A 140 -8.86 5.89 -4.82
C ALA A 140 -10.06 5.30 -4.06
N GLU A 141 -11.20 5.14 -4.74
CA GLU A 141 -12.38 4.46 -4.19
C GLU A 141 -12.08 3.01 -3.80
N LEU A 142 -11.41 2.25 -4.67
CA LEU A 142 -11.01 0.87 -4.39
C LEU A 142 -10.03 0.78 -3.22
N VAL A 143 -9.04 1.67 -3.15
CA VAL A 143 -8.11 1.71 -2.01
C VAL A 143 -8.87 1.97 -0.70
N ALA A 144 -9.76 2.96 -0.69
CA ALA A 144 -10.48 3.38 0.50
C ALA A 144 -11.52 2.35 0.98
N THR A 145 -12.34 1.86 0.05
CA THR A 145 -13.53 1.05 0.37
C THR A 145 -13.25 -0.44 0.39
N VAL A 146 -12.17 -0.89 -0.28
CA VAL A 146 -11.84 -2.32 -0.41
C VAL A 146 -10.50 -2.63 0.24
N LEU A 147 -9.40 -2.06 -0.25
CA LEU A 147 -8.06 -2.54 0.12
C LEU A 147 -7.67 -2.26 1.56
N VAL A 148 -7.90 -1.04 2.05
CA VAL A 148 -7.57 -0.68 3.43
C VAL A 148 -8.38 -1.55 4.42
N PRO A 149 -9.73 -1.65 4.31
CA PRO A 149 -10.51 -2.56 5.14
C PRO A 149 -10.08 -4.03 5.03
N LEU A 150 -9.76 -4.51 3.82
CA LEU A 150 -9.28 -5.87 3.60
C LEU A 150 -7.95 -6.13 4.33
N CYS A 151 -7.00 -5.21 4.23
CA CYS A 151 -5.71 -5.33 4.92
C CYS A 151 -5.90 -5.36 6.45
N ASP A 152 -6.75 -4.47 6.98
CA ASP A 152 -7.06 -4.47 8.41
C ASP A 152 -7.75 -5.77 8.86
N TRP A 153 -8.68 -6.30 8.07
CA TRP A 153 -9.37 -7.56 8.35
C TRP A 153 -8.41 -8.77 8.34
N LEU A 154 -7.46 -8.80 7.41
CA LEU A 154 -6.44 -9.85 7.31
C LEU A 154 -5.30 -9.69 8.35
N GLY A 155 -5.34 -8.65 9.19
CA GLY A 155 -4.28 -8.37 10.15
C GLY A 155 -2.94 -7.97 9.50
N LEU A 156 -2.99 -7.40 8.30
CA LEU A 156 -1.83 -6.85 7.61
C LEU A 156 -1.53 -5.44 8.11
N TYR A 157 -0.25 -5.10 8.23
CA TYR A 157 0.13 -3.70 8.26
C TYR A 157 0.03 -3.13 6.87
N TRP A 158 -0.48 -1.91 6.73
CA TRP A 158 -0.60 -1.27 5.44
C TRP A 158 -0.09 0.16 5.46
N VAL A 159 0.47 0.58 4.33
CA VAL A 159 0.98 1.92 4.08
C VAL A 159 0.51 2.36 2.71
N CYS A 160 -0.24 3.45 2.64
CA CYS A 160 -0.48 4.17 1.41
C CYS A 160 0.59 5.24 1.25
N GLU A 161 1.21 5.33 0.08
CA GLU A 161 2.07 6.46 -0.25
C GLU A 161 1.58 7.31 -1.41
N ASN A 162 1.86 8.60 -1.31
CA ASN A 162 1.76 9.50 -2.44
C ASN A 162 2.74 10.67 -2.26
N PRO A 163 3.04 11.43 -3.32
CA PRO A 163 3.88 12.61 -3.20
C PRO A 163 3.20 13.66 -2.31
N MET A 164 3.98 14.42 -1.53
CA MET A 164 3.46 15.36 -0.53
C MET A 164 2.52 16.44 -1.09
N ASN A 165 2.57 16.71 -2.40
CA ASN A 165 1.73 17.69 -3.09
C ASN A 165 0.60 17.04 -3.91
N SER A 166 0.29 15.78 -3.63
CA SER A 166 -0.85 15.07 -4.18
C SER A 166 -2.15 15.44 -3.48
N LEU A 167 -3.26 15.40 -4.21
CA LEU A 167 -4.62 15.49 -3.67
C LEU A 167 -5.15 14.14 -3.18
N PHE A 168 -4.39 13.05 -3.33
CA PHE A 168 -4.84 11.70 -2.98
C PHE A 168 -5.29 11.57 -1.52
N PHE A 169 -4.50 12.06 -0.57
CA PHE A 169 -4.82 11.96 0.86
C PHE A 169 -5.89 12.92 1.36
N VAL A 170 -6.39 13.81 0.50
CA VAL A 170 -7.55 14.67 0.77
C VAL A 170 -8.72 14.30 -0.13
N TYR A 171 -8.61 13.21 -0.91
CA TYR A 171 -9.72 12.68 -1.68
C TYR A 171 -10.80 12.15 -0.73
N PRO A 172 -12.11 12.39 -0.97
CA PRO A 172 -13.13 12.25 0.08
C PRO A 172 -13.18 10.87 0.74
N SER A 173 -13.19 9.78 -0.04
CA SER A 173 -13.23 8.41 0.48
C SER A 173 -11.94 8.00 1.19
N ILE A 174 -10.79 8.44 0.69
CA ILE A 174 -9.48 8.22 1.34
C ILE A 174 -9.42 8.95 2.68
N ASP A 175 -9.79 10.22 2.73
CA ASP A 175 -9.79 10.96 4.01
C ASP A 175 -10.78 10.33 4.99
N ALA A 176 -12.00 9.99 4.54
CA ALA A 176 -13.01 9.35 5.38
C ALA A 176 -12.51 8.04 6.01
N VAL A 177 -11.91 7.12 5.25
CA VAL A 177 -11.39 5.86 5.81
C VAL A 177 -10.21 6.12 6.77
N LEU A 178 -9.34 7.08 6.46
CA LEU A 178 -8.23 7.44 7.33
C LEU A 178 -8.72 8.06 8.65
N GLN A 179 -9.78 8.89 8.64
CA GLN A 179 -10.38 9.45 9.85
C GLN A 179 -11.09 8.35 10.67
N ALA A 180 -11.89 7.50 10.03
CA ALA A 180 -12.62 6.43 10.73
C ALA A 180 -11.68 5.45 11.46
N LEU A 181 -10.51 5.19 10.90
CA LEU A 181 -9.50 4.34 11.51
C LEU A 181 -8.72 5.02 12.64
N LEU A 182 -8.61 6.36 12.63
CA LEU A 182 -8.06 7.11 13.78
C LEU A 182 -8.96 6.99 15.02
N ASP A 183 -10.27 6.91 14.82
CA ASP A 183 -11.25 6.85 15.92
C ASP A 183 -11.38 5.45 16.54
N THR A 184 -11.02 4.39 15.81
CA THR A 184 -11.37 3.00 16.18
C THR A 184 -10.22 2.19 16.78
N VAL A 185 -8.98 2.67 16.74
CA VAL A 185 -7.83 1.89 17.24
C VAL A 185 -7.26 2.50 18.53
N PRO A 186 -7.56 1.91 19.71
CA PRO A 186 -6.90 2.29 20.96
C PRO A 186 -5.38 2.12 20.78
N ASN A 187 -4.63 3.22 20.90
CA ASN A 187 -3.16 3.27 20.72
C ASN A 187 -2.64 3.05 19.29
N GLY A 188 -3.50 2.85 18.29
CA GLY A 188 -3.08 2.71 16.89
C GLY A 188 -3.22 4.02 16.14
N GLN A 189 -2.25 4.92 16.28
CA GLN A 189 -2.22 6.10 15.44
C GLN A 189 -2.04 5.67 13.98
N ILE A 190 -2.97 6.07 13.10
CA ILE A 190 -2.59 6.27 11.71
C ILE A 190 -1.51 7.34 11.72
N THR A 191 -0.33 6.88 11.39
CA THR A 191 0.88 7.67 11.44
C THR A 191 1.15 8.25 10.08
N ARG A 192 1.34 9.56 10.06
CA ARG A 192 1.80 10.29 8.89
C ARG A 192 3.31 10.49 8.98
N THR A 193 4.03 10.04 7.96
CA THR A 193 5.48 10.25 7.85
C THR A 193 5.82 10.86 6.51
N ILE A 194 6.76 11.80 6.50
CA ILE A 194 7.35 12.29 5.25
C ILE A 194 8.79 11.79 5.16
N VAL A 195 9.14 11.23 4.01
CA VAL A 195 10.52 10.89 3.67
C VAL A 195 10.92 11.54 2.34
N TRP A 196 12.20 11.79 2.15
CA TRP A 196 12.73 12.27 0.88
C TRP A 196 13.41 11.13 0.14
N LEU A 197 12.96 10.83 -1.08
CA LEU A 197 13.49 9.70 -1.85
C LEU A 197 14.98 9.83 -2.18
N ARG A 198 15.51 11.05 -2.26
CA ARG A 198 16.96 11.27 -2.45
C ARG A 198 17.81 10.67 -1.34
N THR A 199 17.25 10.52 -0.13
CA THR A 199 17.94 9.86 0.99
C THR A 199 18.22 8.40 0.70
N PHE A 200 17.39 7.79 -0.15
CA PHE A 200 17.52 6.42 -0.60
C PHE A 200 18.07 6.34 -2.02
N GLY A 201 18.84 7.34 -2.46
CA GLY A 201 19.51 7.30 -3.75
C GLY A 201 18.64 7.62 -4.96
N ALA A 202 17.41 8.13 -4.82
CA ALA A 202 16.68 8.62 -5.99
C ALA A 202 17.41 9.83 -6.62
N ALA A 203 17.44 9.87 -7.96
CA ALA A 203 17.94 11.02 -8.71
C ALA A 203 17.09 12.30 -8.49
N SER A 204 15.86 12.14 -8.02
CA SER A 204 14.96 13.23 -7.68
C SER A 204 14.78 13.38 -6.17
N GLY A 205 14.85 14.62 -5.69
CA GLY A 205 14.49 15.01 -4.32
C GLY A 205 12.99 15.08 -4.09
N LYS A 206 12.23 14.06 -4.50
CA LYS A 206 10.78 14.02 -4.32
C LYS A 206 10.41 13.66 -2.88
N PRO A 207 9.69 14.52 -2.13
CA PRO A 207 9.14 14.14 -0.83
C PRO A 207 7.93 13.22 -1.04
N LEU A 208 7.92 12.11 -0.31
CA LEU A 208 6.78 11.20 -0.21
C LEU A 208 6.13 11.37 1.15
N GLU A 209 4.81 11.43 1.12
CA GLU A 209 3.97 11.29 2.28
C GLU A 209 3.48 9.84 2.35
N LEU A 210 3.73 9.22 3.51
CA LEU A 210 3.31 7.88 3.85
C LEU A 210 2.24 7.98 4.94
N ARG A 211 1.12 7.30 4.76
CA ARG A 211 0.06 7.17 5.76
C ARG A 211 -0.36 5.72 5.88
N GLY A 212 -0.57 5.25 7.11
CA GLY A 212 -1.25 3.98 7.31
C GLY A 212 -1.12 3.45 8.72
N ARG A 213 -1.59 2.22 8.89
CA ARG A 213 -1.53 1.49 10.16
C ARG A 213 -0.30 0.60 10.17
N TRP A 214 0.86 1.21 10.46
CA TRP A 214 2.14 0.50 10.53
C TRP A 214 3.10 1.18 11.51
N GLY A 215 3.36 0.59 12.67
CA GLY A 215 4.25 1.20 13.68
C GLY A 215 5.72 1.35 13.24
N GLY A 216 6.11 0.67 12.15
CA GLY A 216 7.45 0.76 11.58
C GLY A 216 7.83 2.15 11.04
N PHE A 217 6.92 3.12 11.00
CA PHE A 217 7.27 4.49 10.62
C PHE A 217 8.34 5.12 11.52
N VAL A 218 8.33 4.86 12.84
CA VAL A 218 9.35 5.41 13.75
C VAL A 218 10.75 4.90 13.37
N TYR A 219 10.82 3.63 12.97
CA TYR A 219 12.04 2.95 12.53
C TYR A 219 12.53 3.50 11.19
N LEU A 220 11.60 3.68 10.23
CA LEU A 220 11.90 4.27 8.93
C LEU A 220 12.36 5.73 9.06
N GLN A 221 11.71 6.52 9.92
CA GLN A 221 12.11 7.90 10.21
C GLN A 221 13.51 7.96 10.79
N GLU A 222 13.89 7.00 11.63
CA GLU A 222 15.23 6.96 12.20
C GLU A 222 16.30 6.63 11.16
N ILE A 223 16.06 5.66 10.28
CA ILE A 223 16.91 5.39 9.11
C ILE A 223 17.03 6.66 8.25
N HIS A 224 15.90 7.30 7.94
CA HIS A 224 15.85 8.52 7.13
C HIS A 224 16.66 9.67 7.77
N ARG A 225 16.47 9.90 9.07
CA ARG A 225 17.15 10.95 9.85
C ARG A 225 18.67 10.75 9.84
N ARG A 226 19.14 9.52 10.06
CA ARG A 226 20.57 9.18 10.02
C ARG A 226 21.15 9.40 8.63
N ALA A 227 20.46 8.93 7.60
CA ALA A 227 20.93 9.05 6.21
C ALA A 227 20.78 10.47 5.62
N TRP A 228 19.96 11.36 6.22
CA TRP A 228 19.69 12.68 5.66
C TRP A 228 20.91 13.58 5.56
N GLY A 229 21.72 13.68 6.62
CA GLY A 229 22.89 14.55 6.65
C GLY A 229 23.84 14.31 5.46
N PRO A 230 24.33 13.07 5.29
CA PRO A 230 25.20 12.70 4.16
C PRO A 230 24.54 12.86 2.78
N THR A 231 23.22 12.66 2.67
CA THR A 231 22.53 12.63 1.38
C THR A 231 21.92 13.97 0.96
N ARG A 232 21.81 14.95 1.87
CA ARG A 232 21.16 16.25 1.62
C ARG A 232 21.80 17.02 0.47
N GLY A 233 23.12 16.90 0.32
CA GLY A 233 23.92 17.59 -0.71
C GLY A 233 24.03 16.86 -2.05
N ARG A 234 23.46 15.66 -2.18
CA ARG A 234 23.50 14.90 -3.44
C ARG A 234 22.80 15.69 -4.54
N ARG A 235 23.43 15.76 -5.71
CA ARG A 235 22.88 16.45 -6.88
C ARG A 235 21.57 15.76 -7.28
N THR A 236 20.46 16.46 -7.09
CA THR A 236 19.17 16.02 -7.61
C THR A 236 18.89 16.74 -8.91
N ALA A 237 18.56 16.00 -9.96
CA ALA A 237 18.08 16.61 -11.19
C ALA A 237 16.69 17.19 -10.92
N PRO A 238 16.44 18.49 -11.18
CA PRO A 238 15.10 19.04 -11.01
C PRO A 238 14.15 18.31 -11.95
N ILE A 239 13.03 17.81 -11.42
CA ILE A 239 11.97 17.19 -12.22
C ILE A 239 11.31 18.24 -13.13
N MET A 240 11.39 19.52 -12.76
CA MET A 240 10.76 20.63 -13.46
C MET A 240 11.79 21.45 -14.21
N ASP A 241 11.48 21.77 -15.45
CA ASP A 241 12.14 22.80 -16.21
C ASP A 241 11.34 24.10 -16.03
N ARG A 242 11.96 25.10 -15.39
CA ARG A 242 11.34 26.42 -15.16
C ARG A 242 11.72 27.34 -16.33
N GLY A 243 10.78 27.58 -17.23
CA GLY A 243 10.87 28.64 -18.23
C GLY A 243 10.46 30.00 -17.64
N SER A 244 10.66 31.08 -18.39
CA SER A 244 10.30 32.45 -17.96
C SER A 244 8.79 32.67 -17.78
N LYS A 245 7.94 31.83 -18.36
CA LYS A 245 6.47 31.92 -18.30
C LYS A 245 5.74 30.62 -17.99
N TRP A 246 6.44 29.48 -18.01
CA TRP A 246 5.83 28.15 -17.90
C TRP A 246 6.71 27.22 -17.09
N VAL A 247 6.09 26.34 -16.30
CA VAL A 247 6.78 25.23 -15.63
C VAL A 247 6.33 23.94 -16.30
N THR A 248 7.25 23.24 -16.95
CA THR A 248 6.96 21.95 -17.58
C THR A 248 7.73 20.85 -16.87
N GLY A 249 7.09 19.72 -16.64
CA GLY A 249 7.78 18.52 -16.16
C GLY A 249 8.70 17.98 -17.25
N ASN A 250 9.95 17.71 -16.90
CA ASN A 250 10.89 17.05 -17.78
C ASN A 250 10.45 15.57 -17.91
N LYS A 251 9.91 15.18 -19.08
CA LYS A 251 9.26 13.87 -19.27
C LYS A 251 10.17 12.69 -18.94
N SER A 252 11.45 12.73 -19.33
CA SER A 252 12.38 11.64 -19.04
C SER A 252 12.69 11.53 -17.55
N ARG A 253 12.85 12.67 -16.85
CA ARG A 253 13.05 12.71 -15.39
C ARG A 253 11.80 12.34 -14.60
N LEU A 254 10.63 12.71 -15.08
CA LEU A 254 9.36 12.30 -14.51
C LEU A 254 9.19 10.78 -14.59
N ALA A 255 9.43 10.22 -15.78
CA ALA A 255 9.40 8.79 -16.01
C ALA A 255 10.43 8.06 -15.13
N SER A 256 11.67 8.56 -15.04
CA SER A 256 12.69 7.94 -14.19
C SER A 256 12.38 8.05 -12.69
N SER A 257 11.68 9.10 -12.27
CA SER A 257 11.23 9.28 -10.88
C SER A 257 10.00 8.45 -10.50
N SER A 258 9.44 7.67 -11.43
CA SER A 258 8.26 6.84 -11.17
C SER A 258 8.58 5.51 -10.49
N ALA A 259 9.83 5.04 -10.61
CA ALA A 259 10.31 3.85 -9.92
C ALA A 259 10.95 4.25 -8.58
N TYR A 260 10.65 3.50 -7.52
CA TYR A 260 11.30 3.71 -6.24
C TYR A 260 12.70 3.09 -6.21
N PRO A 261 13.68 3.74 -5.58
CA PRO A 261 15.01 3.15 -5.41
C PRO A 261 14.96 1.83 -4.63
N ARG A 262 15.87 0.91 -4.91
CA ARG A 262 16.04 -0.33 -4.16
C ARG A 262 16.35 -0.06 -2.70
N ALA A 263 17.19 0.94 -2.43
CA ALA A 263 17.51 1.34 -1.06
C ALA A 263 16.27 1.82 -0.26
N PHE A 264 15.23 2.34 -0.92
CA PHE A 264 13.98 2.70 -0.23
C PHE A 264 13.20 1.46 0.18
N GLY A 265 13.08 0.48 -0.74
CA GLY A 265 12.49 -0.83 -0.42
C GLY A 265 13.23 -1.56 0.70
N ALA A 266 14.58 -1.54 0.66
CA ALA A 266 15.42 -2.11 1.71
C ALA A 266 15.23 -1.42 3.06
N ALA A 267 15.12 -0.08 3.08
CA ALA A 267 14.86 0.67 4.31
C ALA A 267 13.47 0.37 4.90
N LEU A 268 12.43 0.27 4.06
CA LEU A 268 11.09 -0.15 4.48
C LEU A 268 11.10 -1.55 5.09
N TRP A 269 11.77 -2.50 4.43
CA TRP A 269 11.88 -3.87 4.92
C TRP A 269 12.66 -3.95 6.24
N LYS A 270 13.81 -3.29 6.34
CA LYS A 270 14.60 -3.22 7.58
C LYS A 270 13.79 -2.60 8.73
N ALA A 271 13.07 -1.52 8.47
CA ALA A 271 12.19 -0.89 9.45
C ALA A 271 11.08 -1.85 9.92
N HIS A 272 10.50 -2.62 8.99
CA HIS A 272 9.46 -3.60 9.31
C HIS A 272 10.01 -4.76 10.14
N GLN A 273 11.17 -5.31 9.78
CA GLN A 273 11.83 -6.37 10.55
C GLN A 273 12.16 -5.91 11.97
N ALA A 274 12.74 -4.71 12.12
CA ALA A 274 13.07 -4.15 13.42
C ALA A 274 11.82 -3.90 14.27
N TYR A 275 10.73 -3.43 13.65
CA TYR A 275 9.44 -3.24 14.32
C TYR A 275 8.86 -4.55 14.85
N LEU A 276 8.85 -5.62 14.05
CA LEU A 276 8.40 -6.94 14.49
C LEU A 276 9.31 -7.52 15.58
N ALA A 277 10.63 -7.43 15.40
CA ALA A 277 11.60 -7.95 16.36
C ALA A 277 11.53 -7.23 17.72
N ASN A 278 11.14 -5.96 17.74
CA ASN A 278 10.90 -5.19 18.95
C ASN A 278 9.47 -5.34 19.48
N ASN A 279 8.80 -6.46 19.20
CA ASN A 279 7.43 -6.78 19.63
C ASN A 279 6.42 -5.67 19.32
N CYS A 280 6.56 -5.05 18.15
CA CYS A 280 5.70 -3.96 17.70
C CYS A 280 5.71 -2.72 18.62
N ASN A 281 6.77 -2.54 19.42
CA ASN A 281 6.94 -1.38 20.29
C ASN A 281 7.33 -0.14 19.46
N LEU A 282 6.84 1.03 19.83
CA LEU A 282 7.17 2.30 19.17
C LEU A 282 8.41 2.98 19.79
N VAL A 283 8.84 2.52 20.97
CA VAL A 283 10.05 3.00 21.63
C VAL A 283 11.25 2.20 21.15
N LEU A 284 12.20 2.89 20.51
CA LEU A 284 13.44 2.28 20.03
C LEU A 284 14.41 2.08 21.20
N SER A 285 14.82 0.84 21.44
CA SER A 285 15.91 0.57 22.38
C SER A 285 17.25 1.07 21.81
N PRO A 286 18.27 1.29 22.65
CA PRO A 286 19.62 1.64 22.18
C PRO A 286 20.17 0.63 21.16
N GLU A 287 19.91 -0.66 21.34
CA GLU A 287 20.35 -1.74 20.46
C GLU A 287 19.68 -1.65 19.09
N VAL A 288 18.36 -1.42 19.06
CA VAL A 288 17.60 -1.22 17.82
C VAL A 288 18.10 0.03 17.09
N MET A 289 18.30 1.15 17.80
CA MET A 289 18.82 2.37 17.17
C MET A 289 20.21 2.16 16.56
N HIS A 290 21.09 1.46 17.27
CA HIS A 290 22.43 1.14 16.78
C HIS A 290 22.38 0.32 15.47
N ASP A 291 21.53 -0.72 15.42
CA ASP A 291 21.34 -1.55 14.23
C ASP A 291 20.74 -0.75 13.04
N LEU A 292 19.74 0.11 13.30
CA LEU A 292 19.18 0.99 12.27
C LEU A 292 20.21 2.00 11.73
N HIS A 293 21.09 2.52 12.59
CA HIS A 293 22.14 3.45 12.18
C HIS A 293 23.22 2.76 11.35
N ALA A 294 23.66 1.58 11.79
CA ALA A 294 24.62 0.78 11.04
C ALA A 294 24.10 0.45 9.63
N PHE A 295 22.82 0.05 9.54
CA PHE A 295 22.16 -0.14 8.25
C PHE A 295 22.12 1.15 7.41
N ALA A 296 21.74 2.28 8.00
CA ALA A 296 21.64 3.53 7.26
C ALA A 296 23.01 4.01 6.73
N ASP A 297 24.07 3.83 7.52
CA ASP A 297 25.43 4.18 7.14
C ASP A 297 25.95 3.30 5.99
N ASP A 298 25.74 1.98 6.07
CA ASP A 298 26.07 1.04 4.99
C ASP A 298 25.28 1.35 3.71
N MET A 299 23.96 1.54 3.85
CA MET A 299 23.09 1.93 2.74
C MET A 299 23.61 3.17 2.03
N VAL A 300 23.94 4.24 2.78
CA VAL A 300 24.47 5.50 2.23
C VAL A 300 25.80 5.29 1.53
N GLY A 301 26.70 4.49 2.11
CA GLY A 301 28.00 4.16 1.52
C GLY A 301 27.91 3.45 0.18
N ASN A 302 26.81 2.72 -0.05
CA ASN A 302 26.56 1.95 -1.27
C ASN A 302 25.64 2.65 -2.29
N LEU A 303 25.15 3.86 -2.01
CA LEU A 303 24.27 4.57 -2.95
C LEU A 303 25.04 5.04 -4.20
N PRO A 304 24.52 4.80 -5.43
CA PRO A 304 25.19 5.21 -6.66
C PRO A 304 25.32 6.74 -6.74
N PRO A 305 26.44 7.32 -7.19
CA PRO A 305 26.68 8.77 -7.12
C PRO A 305 25.67 9.61 -7.89
N GLU A 306 25.17 9.10 -9.02
CA GLU A 306 24.20 9.78 -9.90
C GLU A 306 22.73 9.49 -9.54
N GLY A 307 22.52 8.69 -8.49
CA GLY A 307 21.23 8.11 -8.14
C GLY A 307 20.91 6.85 -8.94
N GLU A 308 19.97 6.06 -8.43
CA GLU A 308 19.51 4.88 -9.14
C GLU A 308 18.76 5.29 -10.42
N VAL A 309 19.25 4.81 -11.56
CA VAL A 309 18.60 4.98 -12.86
C VAL A 309 17.42 4.03 -12.93
N ALA A 310 16.28 4.53 -13.41
CA ALA A 310 15.05 3.74 -13.53
C ALA A 310 15.22 2.50 -14.42
N LEU A 311 14.42 1.47 -14.14
CA LEU A 311 14.22 0.34 -15.04
C LEU A 311 13.61 0.81 -16.38
N PRO A 312 13.82 0.06 -17.48
CA PRO A 312 13.42 0.47 -18.83
C PRO A 312 11.94 0.86 -18.97
N ASP A 313 11.66 1.77 -19.92
CA ASP A 313 10.35 2.38 -20.19
C ASP A 313 9.27 1.33 -20.46
N TRP A 314 8.25 1.28 -19.59
CA TRP A 314 7.16 0.28 -19.61
C TRP A 314 6.12 0.51 -20.72
N ARG A 315 6.29 1.54 -21.57
CA ARG A 315 5.39 1.90 -22.68
C ARG A 315 5.22 0.84 -23.78
N CYS A 316 5.74 -0.37 -23.62
CA CYS A 316 5.51 -1.50 -24.52
C CYS A 316 4.19 -2.25 -24.26
N ILE A 317 3.44 -1.94 -23.20
CA ILE A 317 2.14 -2.55 -22.94
C ILE A 317 1.03 -1.69 -23.56
N LYS A 318 0.47 -2.15 -24.68
CA LYS A 318 -0.63 -1.48 -25.40
C LYS A 318 -1.92 -1.46 -24.57
N HIS A 319 -2.68 -0.37 -24.75
CA HIS A 319 -4.01 -0.05 -24.23
C HIS A 319 -4.78 -1.19 -23.55
N VAL A 320 -4.99 -1.04 -22.24
CA VAL A 320 -6.04 -1.73 -21.50
C VAL A 320 -7.34 -0.96 -21.79
N GLN A 321 -8.35 -1.63 -22.34
CA GLN A 321 -9.69 -1.05 -22.52
C GLN A 321 -10.31 -0.82 -21.14
N THR A 322 -10.79 0.39 -20.88
CA THR A 322 -11.58 0.71 -19.69
C THR A 322 -13.07 0.51 -20.02
N TYR A 323 -13.76 -0.31 -19.23
CA TYR A 323 -15.23 -0.36 -19.19
C TYR A 323 -15.72 0.31 -17.91
N SER A 324 -16.67 1.23 -18.06
CA SER A 324 -17.34 1.91 -16.95
C SER A 324 -18.50 1.06 -16.46
N ASP A 325 -18.34 0.32 -15.35
CA ASP A 325 -19.48 -0.21 -14.62
C ASP A 325 -19.27 -0.07 -13.11
N ALA A 326 -19.87 0.97 -12.54
CA ALA A 326 -20.02 1.17 -11.09
C ALA A 326 -20.72 -0.02 -10.38
N LEU A 327 -21.42 -0.86 -11.16
CA LEU A 327 -22.06 -2.09 -10.70
C LEU A 327 -21.06 -3.13 -10.16
N TYR A 328 -19.81 -3.13 -10.65
CA TYR A 328 -18.81 -4.14 -10.30
C TYR A 328 -18.16 -3.89 -8.92
N ILE A 329 -17.95 -2.62 -8.56
CA ILE A 329 -17.48 -2.22 -7.22
C ILE A 329 -18.50 -2.65 -6.15
N HIS A 330 -19.79 -2.58 -6.45
CA HIS A 330 -20.86 -3.04 -5.55
C HIS A 330 -20.90 -4.56 -5.38
N MET A 331 -20.50 -5.36 -6.39
CA MET A 331 -20.43 -6.82 -6.24
C MET A 331 -19.23 -7.28 -5.42
N CYS A 332 -18.06 -6.65 -5.55
CA CYS A 332 -16.91 -6.95 -4.68
C CYS A 332 -17.15 -6.44 -3.24
N ALA A 333 -17.77 -5.27 -3.09
CA ALA A 333 -18.26 -4.81 -1.79
C ALA A 333 -19.29 -5.78 -1.22
N PHE A 334 -20.21 -6.34 -2.03
CA PHE A 334 -21.17 -7.36 -1.60
C PHE A 334 -20.49 -8.66 -1.18
N TYR A 335 -19.47 -9.12 -1.91
CA TYR A 335 -18.73 -10.34 -1.56
C TYR A 335 -17.94 -10.16 -0.25
N MET A 336 -17.29 -9.01 -0.07
CA MET A 336 -16.63 -8.68 1.20
C MET A 336 -17.63 -8.40 2.32
N TYR A 337 -18.78 -7.79 2.01
CA TYR A 337 -19.87 -7.56 2.96
C TYR A 337 -20.50 -8.88 3.40
N VAL A 338 -20.67 -9.86 2.52
CA VAL A 338 -21.12 -11.21 2.85
C VAL A 338 -20.07 -11.90 3.73
N CYS A 339 -18.78 -11.81 3.39
CA CYS A 339 -17.72 -12.32 4.27
C CYS A 339 -17.72 -11.62 5.65
N MET A 340 -17.89 -10.30 5.70
CA MET A 340 -17.96 -9.53 6.95
C MET A 340 -19.22 -9.82 7.76
N TYR A 341 -20.37 -9.98 7.11
CA TYR A 341 -21.66 -10.26 7.74
C TYR A 341 -21.68 -11.67 8.32
N VAL A 342 -21.13 -12.64 7.59
CA VAL A 342 -20.90 -14.01 8.09
C VAL A 342 -19.99 -13.99 9.32
N CYS A 343 -18.90 -13.24 9.29
CA CYS A 343 -17.98 -13.14 10.44
C CYS A 343 -18.59 -12.38 11.64
N MET A 344 -19.37 -11.31 11.41
CA MET A 344 -20.07 -10.58 12.49
C MET A 344 -21.20 -11.41 13.11
N TYR A 345 -21.93 -12.19 12.31
CA TYR A 345 -22.96 -13.09 12.82
C TYR A 345 -22.36 -14.17 13.71
N VAL A 346 -21.21 -14.73 13.32
CA VAL A 346 -20.43 -15.63 14.20
C VAL A 346 -20.02 -14.89 15.48
N TYR A 347 -19.43 -13.70 15.41
CA TYR A 347 -18.96 -12.95 16.59
C TYR A 347 -20.07 -12.50 17.56
N ILE A 348 -21.30 -12.23 17.08
CA ILE A 348 -22.42 -11.76 17.92
C ILE A 348 -23.14 -12.92 18.60
N TYR A 349 -23.22 -14.07 17.94
CA TYR A 349 -24.01 -15.22 18.40
C TYR A 349 -23.16 -16.33 19.05
N THR A 350 -21.89 -16.04 19.35
CA THR A 350 -20.94 -16.90 20.08
C THR A 350 -20.25 -16.07 21.15
#